data_AF-A0A9W9CQY0-F1
#
_entry.id   AF-A0A9W9CQY0-F1
#
_cell.length_a   1.000
_cell.length_b   1.000
_cell.length_c   1.000
_cell.angle_alpha   90.00
_cell.angle_beta   90.00
_cell.angle_gamma   90.00
#
_symmetry.space_group_name_H-M   'P 1'
#
loop_
_entity.id
_entity.type
_entity.pdbx_description
1 polymer ?
#
loop_
_entity_poly.entity_id
_entity_poly.type
_entity_poly.pdbx_seq_one_letter_code
_entity_poly.pdbx_strand_id
1 'polypeptide(L)'
;MEVPICVLFVITFMTAGIGGSTKKLAFGASYQLGYTVGNIIGPQTYRKEDAPDYYTAKYTMLAFLVFTMILIAVMGIIHWSWNKKRDKQDALDAQSMLILSNCMA
;
A
#
# COMPACT_ATOMS: atom_id res chain seq x y z
N MET A 1 -12.97 23.18 -7.42
CA MET A 1 -13.03 22.66 -6.02
C MET A 1 -13.10 21.13 -6.04
N GLU A 2 -12.22 20.47 -6.81
CA GLU A 2 -12.43 19.10 -7.29
C GLU A 2 -11.33 18.09 -6.93
N VAL A 3 -10.26 18.54 -6.27
CA VAL A 3 -9.19 17.67 -5.73
C VAL A 3 -9.58 16.75 -4.55
N PRO A 4 -10.57 17.04 -3.66
CA PRO A 4 -10.78 16.19 -2.49
C PRO A 4 -11.45 14.84 -2.82
N ILE A 5 -12.13 14.72 -3.96
CA ILE A 5 -12.83 13.48 -4.35
C ILE A 5 -11.85 12.31 -4.55
N CYS A 6 -10.72 12.54 -5.24
CA CYS A 6 -9.76 11.47 -5.52
C CYS A 6 -9.18 10.85 -4.24
N VAL A 7 -8.89 11.67 -3.23
CA VAL A 7 -8.31 11.22 -1.97
C VAL A 7 -9.31 10.35 -1.18
N LEU A 8 -10.59 10.76 -1.16
CA LEU A 8 -11.64 10.00 -0.47
C LEU A 8 -11.90 8.65 -1.14
N PHE A 9 -11.84 8.59 -2.47
CA PHE A 9 -11.95 7.32 -3.21
C PHE A 9 -10.82 6.34 -2.85
N VAL A 10 -9.57 6.81 -2.79
CA VAL A 10 -8.42 5.97 -2.45
C VAL A 10 -8.53 5.44 -1.03
N ILE A 11 -8.86 6.29 -0.06
CA ILE A 11 -9.02 5.88 1.35
C ILE A 11 -10.16 4.87 1.50
N THR A 12 -11.28 5.08 0.79
CA THR A 12 -12.43 4.17 0.83
C THR A 12 -12.07 2.81 0.25
N PHE A 13 -11.37 2.77 -0.88
CA PHE A 13 -10.90 1.54 -1.50
C PHE A 13 -9.96 0.75 -0.58
N MET A 14 -9.00 1.43 0.06
CA MET A 14 -8.10 0.79 1.03
C MET A 14 -8.86 0.24 2.24
N THR A 15 -9.80 1.03 2.77
CA THR A 15 -10.59 0.70 3.96
C THR A 15 -11.58 -0.45 3.70
N ALA A 16 -12.02 -0.65 2.46
CA ALA A 16 -12.89 -1.76 2.08
C ALA A 16 -12.19 -3.13 2.19
N GLY A 17 -10.88 -3.19 1.93
CA GLY A 17 -10.09 -4.42 2.03
C GLY A 17 -9.67 -4.81 3.46
N ILE A 18 -9.84 -3.92 4.44
CA ILE A 18 -9.37 -4.13 5.81
C ILE A 18 -10.55 -4.45 6.73
N GLY A 19 -10.55 -5.66 7.32
CA GLY A 19 -11.55 -6.07 8.31
C GLY A 19 -11.29 -5.48 9.71
N GLY A 20 -12.32 -4.90 10.33
CA GLY A 20 -12.31 -4.42 11.72
C GLY A 20 -12.04 -2.91 11.87
N SER A 21 -12.85 -2.24 12.70
CA SER A 21 -12.81 -0.78 12.90
C SER A 21 -11.44 -0.28 13.38
N THR A 22 -10.80 -1.00 14.31
CA THR A 22 -9.50 -0.61 14.87
C THR A 22 -8.38 -0.59 13.82
N LYS A 23 -8.38 -1.53 12.88
CA LYS A 23 -7.37 -1.58 11.81
C LYS A 23 -7.57 -0.44 10.83
N LYS A 24 -8.82 -0.17 10.44
CA LYS A 24 -9.18 0.95 9.54
C LYS A 24 -8.70 2.29 10.09
N LEU A 25 -8.89 2.54 11.39
CA LEU A 25 -8.40 3.75 12.05
C LEU A 25 -6.88 3.84 12.07
N ALA A 26 -6.17 2.73 12.33
CA ALA A 26 -4.70 2.71 12.30
C ALA A 26 -4.14 3.09 10.91
N PHE A 27 -4.73 2.54 9.84
CA PHE A 27 -4.34 2.90 8.47
C PHE A 27 -4.68 4.36 8.14
N GLY A 28 -5.87 4.84 8.50
CA GLY A 28 -6.26 6.24 8.30
C GLY A 28 -5.34 7.24 9.02
N ALA A 29 -4.96 6.95 10.26
CA ALA A 29 -4.02 7.76 11.02
C ALA A 29 -2.62 7.78 10.37
N SER A 30 -2.13 6.62 9.90
CA SER A 30 -0.85 6.53 9.20
C SER A 30 -0.82 7.36 7.91
N TYR A 31 -1.93 7.38 7.16
CA TYR A 31 -2.07 8.19 5.94
C TYR A 31 -1.98 9.68 6.25
N GLN A 32 -2.70 10.14 7.28
CA GLN A 32 -2.68 11.55 7.68
C GLN A 32 -1.31 12.01 8.17
N LEU A 33 -0.59 11.14 8.90
CA LEU A 33 0.78 11.40 9.32
C LEU A 33 1.71 11.56 8.11
N GLY A 34 1.60 10.69 7.11
CA GLY A 34 2.36 10.81 5.86
C GLY A 34 2.10 12.12 5.11
N TYR A 35 0.83 12.55 5.04
CA TYR A 35 0.47 13.84 4.44
C TYR A 35 1.12 15.02 5.17
N THR A 36 1.08 15.03 6.51
CA THR A 36 1.70 16.09 7.31
C THR A 36 3.21 16.12 7.12
N VAL A 37 3.88 14.97 7.07
CA VAL A 37 5.33 14.88 6.80
C VAL A 37 5.68 15.41 5.41
N GLY A 38 4.89 15.06 4.39
CA GLY A 38 5.08 15.56 3.03
C GLY A 38 5.01 17.10 2.95
N ASN A 39 4.08 17.71 3.68
CA ASN A 39 3.94 19.17 3.73
C ASN A 39 5.12 19.87 4.43
N ILE A 40 5.81 19.20 5.35
CA ILE A 40 7.02 19.74 6.00
C ILE A 40 8.23 19.63 5.06
N ILE A 41 8.38 18.49 4.38
CA ILE A 41 9.51 18.21 3.49
C ILE A 41 9.44 19.07 2.22
N GLY A 42 8.23 19.34 1.71
CA GLY A 42 7.99 20.16 0.52
C GLY A 42 8.80 21.46 0.49
N PRO A 43 8.56 22.43 1.39
CA PRO A 43 9.27 23.72 1.40
C PRO A 43 10.73 23.59 1.83
N GLN A 44 11.08 22.57 2.61
CA GLN A 44 12.45 22.38 3.11
C GLN A 44 13.41 21.90 2.01
N THR A 45 12.87 21.34 0.93
CA THR A 45 13.63 20.80 -0.20
C THR A 45 14.04 21.88 -1.21
N TYR A 46 13.24 22.95 -1.36
CA TYR A 46 13.54 24.07 -2.26
C TYR A 46 14.51 25.06 -1.58
N ARG A 47 15.78 24.64 -1.42
CA ARG A 47 16.83 25.54 -0.92
C ARG A 47 17.11 26.64 -1.94
N LYS A 48 17.16 27.88 -1.45
CA LYS A 48 17.49 29.09 -2.23
C LYS A 48 18.95 29.15 -2.69
N GLU A 49 19.81 28.32 -2.09
CA GLU A 49 21.25 28.27 -2.34
C GLU A 49 21.61 27.62 -3.69
N ASP A 50 20.70 26.82 -4.29
CA ASP A 50 20.95 26.02 -5.51
C ASP A 50 20.22 26.55 -6.77
N ALA A 51 19.90 27.84 -6.83
CA ALA A 51 19.37 28.43 -8.06
C ALA A 51 20.47 28.48 -9.15
N PRO A 52 20.21 28.06 -10.41
CA PRO A 52 18.92 27.79 -11.06
C PRO A 52 18.50 26.30 -11.19
N ASP A 53 19.36 25.35 -10.83
CA ASP A 53 19.13 23.93 -11.19
C ASP A 53 18.43 23.08 -10.11
N TYR A 54 18.31 23.59 -8.87
CA TYR A 54 17.60 22.96 -7.74
C TYR A 54 17.86 21.44 -7.61
N TYR A 55 19.13 21.03 -7.65
CA TYR A 55 19.53 19.61 -7.59
C TYR A 55 18.96 18.88 -6.38
N THR A 56 18.94 19.55 -5.23
CA THR A 56 18.40 19.01 -3.97
C THR A 56 16.94 18.57 -4.11
N ALA A 57 16.11 19.29 -4.88
CA ALA A 57 14.71 18.93 -5.11
C ALA A 57 14.52 17.74 -6.04
N LYS A 58 15.36 17.61 -7.06
CA LYS A 58 15.35 16.46 -7.98
C LYS A 58 15.74 15.18 -7.23
N TYR A 59 16.77 15.24 -6.38
CA TYR A 59 17.24 14.07 -5.63
C TYR A 59 16.24 13.58 -4.59
N THR A 60 15.58 14.48 -3.85
CA THR A 60 14.55 14.05 -2.88
C THR A 60 13.36 13.44 -3.58
N MET A 61 12.87 14.02 -4.68
CA MET A 61 11.78 13.44 -5.47
C MET A 61 12.13 12.03 -5.96
N LEU A 62 13.36 11.84 -6.46
CA LEU A 62 13.84 10.53 -6.87
C LEU A 62 13.93 9.54 -5.68
N ALA A 63 14.43 10.00 -4.53
CA ALA A 63 14.53 9.18 -3.33
C ALA A 63 13.15 8.69 -2.84
N PHE A 64 12.14 9.56 -2.82
CA PHE A 64 10.76 9.17 -2.48
C PHE A 64 10.15 8.20 -3.50
N LEU A 65 10.47 8.35 -4.79
CA LEU A 65 10.02 7.45 -5.83
C LEU A 65 10.62 6.04 -5.66
N VAL A 66 11.94 5.98 -5.43
CA VAL A 66 12.65 4.70 -5.17
C VAL A 66 12.12 4.06 -3.89
N PHE A 67 11.92 4.84 -2.82
CA PHE A 67 11.36 4.35 -1.57
C PHE A 67 9.94 3.77 -1.76
N THR A 68 9.10 4.44 -2.54
CA THR A 68 7.75 3.96 -2.87
C THR A 68 7.80 2.66 -3.68
N MET A 69 8.70 2.55 -4.66
CA MET A 69 8.92 1.30 -5.41
C MET A 69 9.32 0.14 -4.50
N ILE A 70 10.23 0.37 -3.55
CA ILE A 70 10.66 -0.65 -2.58
C ILE A 70 9.47 -1.11 -1.73
N LEU A 71 8.66 -0.17 -1.21
CA LEU A 71 7.47 -0.51 -0.41
C LEU A 71 6.45 -1.34 -1.20
N ILE A 72 6.20 -1.00 -2.46
CA ILE A 72 5.31 -1.77 -3.33
C ILE A 72 5.88 -3.16 -3.59
N ALA A 73 7.19 -3.28 -3.84
CA ALA A 73 7.84 -4.57 -4.05
C ALA A 73 7.74 -5.47 -2.81
N VAL A 74 7.96 -4.93 -1.62
CA VAL A 74 7.82 -5.65 -0.34
C VAL A 74 6.38 -6.11 -0.14
N MET A 75 5.39 -5.24 -0.36
CA MET A 75 3.97 -5.61 -0.31
C MET A 75 3.65 -6.71 -1.33
N GLY A 76 4.21 -6.64 -2.55
CA GLY A 76 4.06 -7.67 -3.58
C GLY A 76 4.61 -9.03 -3.14
N ILE A 77 5.79 -9.06 -2.52
CA ILE A 77 6.41 -10.30 -2.02
C ILE A 77 5.58 -10.91 -0.88
N ILE A 78 5.05 -10.09 0.02
CA ILE A 78 4.18 -10.55 1.11
C ILE A 78 2.90 -11.18 0.54
N HIS A 79 2.23 -10.49 -0.39
CA HIS A 79 1.02 -11.01 -1.04
C HIS A 79 1.32 -12.29 -1.83
N TRP A 80 2.43 -12.36 -2.56
CA TRP A 80 2.83 -13.56 -3.28
C TRP A 80 3.07 -14.75 -2.34
N SER A 81 3.72 -14.50 -1.20
CA SER A 81 3.95 -15.52 -0.17
C SER A 81 2.64 -15.99 0.47
N TRP A 82 1.70 -15.08 0.73
CA TRP A 82 0.38 -15.44 1.25
C TRP A 82 -0.48 -16.16 0.21
N ASN A 83 -0.42 -15.76 -1.07
CA ASN A 83 -1.16 -16.44 -2.14
C ASN A 83 -0.67 -17.89 -2.29
N LYS A 84 0.64 -18.11 -2.34
CA LYS A 84 1.22 -19.46 -2.44
C LYS A 84 0.87 -20.35 -1.25
N LYS A 85 0.66 -19.77 -0.06
CA LYS A 85 0.21 -20.52 1.12
C LYS A 85 -1.27 -20.89 1.01
N ARG A 86 -2.11 -19.99 0.48
CA ARG A 86 -3.54 -20.23 0.25
C ARG A 86 -3.78 -21.25 -0.86
N ASP A 87 -3.04 -21.18 -1.97
CA ASP A 87 -3.15 -22.14 -3.09
C ASP A 87 -2.89 -23.58 -2.63
N LYS A 88 -1.98 -23.78 -1.66
CA LYS A 88 -1.73 -25.10 -1.05
C LYS A 88 -2.90 -25.58 -0.19
N GLN A 89 -3.57 -24.66 0.51
CA GLN A 89 -4.72 -24.98 1.34
C GLN A 89 -5.93 -25.33 0.47
N ASP A 90 -6.20 -24.51 -0.56
CA ASP A 90 -7.31 -24.71 -1.50
C ASP A 90 -7.18 -26.02 -2.28
N ALA A 91 -5.96 -26.44 -2.64
CA ALA A 91 -5.71 -27.74 -3.28
C ALA A 91 -6.01 -28.93 -2.35
N LEU A 92 -5.71 -28.82 -1.06
CA LEU A 92 -6.02 -29.86 -0.06
C LEU A 92 -7.52 -29.93 0.21
N ASP A 93 -8.19 -28.78 0.30
CA ASP A 93 -9.64 -28.71 0.52
C ASP A 93 -10.42 -29.25 -0.69
N ALA A 94 -9.96 -28.97 -1.93
CA ALA A 94 -10.52 -29.55 -3.14
C ALA A 94 -10.36 -31.08 -3.20
N GLN A 95 -9.21 -31.62 -2.78
CA GLN A 95 -9.01 -33.06 -2.68
C GLN A 95 -9.94 -33.69 -1.62
N SER A 96 -10.12 -33.03 -0.47
CA SER A 96 -11.04 -33.51 0.58
C SER A 96 -12.50 -33.57 0.09
N MET A 97 -12.94 -32.57 -0.67
CA MET A 97 -14.30 -32.51 -1.24
C MET A 97 -14.52 -33.61 -2.28
N LEU A 98 -13.52 -33.91 -3.11
CA LEU A 98 -13.58 -35.03 -4.06
C LEU A 98 -13.63 -36.38 -3.36
N ILE A 99 -12.84 -36.58 -2.30
CA ILE A 99 -12.85 -37.83 -1.51
C ILE A 99 -14.21 -38.02 -0.80
N LEU A 100 -14.78 -36.96 -0.22
CA LEU A 100 -16.10 -37.03 0.43
C LEU A 100 -17.22 -37.29 -0.57
N SER A 101 -17.17 -36.70 -1.77
CA SER A 101 -18.13 -36.99 -2.84
C SER A 101 -18.06 -38.45 -3.30
N ASN A 102 -16.87 -39.04 -3.37
CA ASN A 102 -16.69 -40.43 -3.79
C ASN A 102 -17.02 -41.44 -2.67
N CYS A 103 -17.06 -41.00 -1.42
CA CYS A 103 -17.41 -41.83 -0.25
C CYS A 103 -18.91 -41.86 0.05
N MET A 104 -19.69 -40.89 -0.48
CA MET A 104 -21.16 -40.83 -0.33
C MET A 104 -21.93 -41.46 -1.49
N ALA A 105 -21.24 -41.95 -2.53
CA ALA A 105 -21.80 -42.72 -3.65
C ALA A 105 -21.56 -44.22 -3.44
#